data_AF-A0A7K1ST21-F1
#
_entry.id   AF-A0A7K1ST21-F1
#
_cell.length_a   1.000
_cell.length_b   1.000
_cell.length_c   1.000
_cell.angle_alpha   90.00
_cell.angle_beta   90.00
_cell.angle_gamma   90.00
#
_symmetry.space_group_name_H-M   'P 1'
#
loop_
_entity.id
_entity.type
_entity.pdbx_description
1 polymer ?
#
loop_
_entity_poly.entity_id
_entity_poly.type
_entity_poly.pdbx_seq_one_letter_code
_entity_poly.pdbx_strand_id
1 'polypeptide(L)' 'MSVVKEKIIQEIESIHDEEMLNNIHRVLQNIYSKKSIIILNDEQKVKIAQAEKDYLEGKFYTTDTLFDEILDG' A
#
# COMPACT_ATOMS: atom_id res chain seq x y z
N MET A 1 -0.58 -12.55 -20.72
CA MET A 1 -1.42 -11.39 -20.32
C MET A 1 -2.33 -11.86 -19.20
N SER A 2 -2.56 -11.05 -18.17
CA SER A 2 -3.31 -11.47 -16.97
C SER A 2 -4.81 -11.54 -17.27
N VAL A 3 -5.43 -12.70 -17.03
CA VAL A 3 -6.88 -12.95 -17.20
C VAL A 3 -7.74 -11.92 -16.46
N VAL A 4 -7.23 -11.38 -15.34
CA VAL A 4 -7.88 -10.33 -14.56
C VAL A 4 -7.99 -9.03 -15.36
N LYS A 5 -6.97 -8.69 -16.15
CA LYS A 5 -6.94 -7.47 -16.96
C LYS A 5 -7.99 -7.53 -18.08
N GLU A 6 -8.13 -8.67 -18.74
CA GLU A 6 -9.11 -8.86 -19.81
C GLU A 6 -10.54 -8.83 -19.28
N LYS A 7 -10.79 -9.42 -18.11
CA LYS A 7 -12.11 -9.40 -17.47
C LYS A 7 -12.56 -7.99 -17.09
N ILE A 8 -11.63 -7.19 -16.57
CA ILE A 8 -11.90 -5.78 -16.23
C ILE A 8 -12.19 -4.95 -17.48
N ILE A 9 -11.47 -5.19 -18.59
CA ILE A 9 -11.71 -4.47 -19.86
C ILE A 9 -13.11 -4.80 -20.39
N GLN A 10 -13.52 -6.06 -20.38
CA GLN A 10 -14.86 -6.48 -20.84
C GLN A 10 -15.99 -5.90 -19.99
N GLU A 11 -15.82 -5.83 -18.67
CA GLU A 11 -16.80 -5.20 -17.79
C GLU A 11 -16.92 -3.69 -18.05
N ILE A 12 -15.80 -3.00 -18.30
CA ILE A 12 -15.79 -1.57 -18.67
C ILE A 12 -16.48 -1.34 -20.01
N GLU A 13 -16.23 -2.18 -21.02
CA GLU A 13 -16.87 -2.10 -22.35
C GLU A 13 -18.38 -2.37 -22.29
N SER A 14 -18.85 -3.12 -21.30
CA SER A 14 -20.28 -3.43 -21.10
C SER A 14 -21.09 -2.32 -20.42
N ILE A 15 -20.43 -1.29 -19.86
CA ILE A 15 -21.08 -0.17 -19.18
C ILE A 15 -21.51 0.86 -20.23
N HIS A 16 -22.81 0.95 -20.48
CA HIS A 16 -23.42 1.97 -21.36
C HIS A 16 -23.77 3.28 -20.62
N ASP A 17 -23.33 3.40 -19.37
CA ASP A 17 -23.56 4.55 -18.51
C ASP A 17 -22.29 5.40 -18.40
N GLU A 18 -22.27 6.51 -19.13
CA GLU A 18 -21.17 7.47 -19.18
C GLU A 18 -20.86 8.07 -17.80
N GLU A 19 -21.85 8.14 -16.89
CA GLU A 19 -21.65 8.61 -15.52
C GLU A 19 -20.83 7.60 -14.71
N MET A 20 -21.12 6.31 -14.88
CA MET A 20 -20.40 5.22 -14.21
C MET A 20 -18.94 5.14 -14.69
N LEU A 21 -18.68 5.32 -15.99
CA LEU A 21 -17.33 5.37 -16.54
C LEU A 21 -16.52 6.56 -16.00
N ASN A 22 -17.15 7.74 -15.89
CA ASN A 22 -16.52 8.91 -15.29
C ASN A 22 -16.20 8.72 -13.80
N ASN A 23 -17.07 8.04 -13.06
CA ASN A 23 -16.84 7.71 -11.66
C ASN A 23 -15.66 6.74 -11.48
N ILE A 24 -15.57 5.69 -12.32
CA ILE A 24 -14.42 4.77 -12.34
C ILE A 24 -13.13 5.52 -12.68
N HIS A 25 -13.16 6.40 -13.69
CA HIS A 25 -12.01 7.22 -14.07
C HIS A 25 -11.52 8.09 -12.90
N ARG A 26 -12.44 8.74 -12.18
CA ARG A 26 -12.11 9.59 -11.02
C ARG A 26 -11.50 8.79 -9.87
N VAL A 27 -12.01 7.59 -9.60
CA VAL A 27 -11.46 6.69 -8.58
C VAL A 27 -10.04 6.25 -8.95
N LEU A 28 -9.82 5.86 -10.21
CA LEU A 28 -8.49 5.48 -10.70
C LEU A 28 -7.52 6.67 -10.60
N GLN A 29 -7.92 7.86 -11.05
CA GLN A 29 -7.10 9.08 -10.91
C GLN A 29 -6.75 9.40 -9.46
N ASN A 30 -7.69 9.25 -8.53
CA ASN A 30 -7.43 9.43 -7.10
C ASN A 30 -6.45 8.39 -6.54
N ILE A 31 -6.49 7.14 -7.02
CA ILE A 31 -5.53 6.10 -6.64
C ILE A 31 -4.14 6.42 -7.19
N TYR A 32 -4.04 6.83 -8.46
CA TYR A 32 -2.76 7.14 -9.11
C TYR A 32 -2.13 8.45 -8.59
N SER A 33 -2.94 9.46 -8.28
CA SER A 33 -2.48 10.75 -7.75
C SER A 33 -2.09 10.68 -6.28
N LYS A 34 -2.60 9.70 -5.52
CA LYS A 34 -2.17 9.42 -4.13
C LYS A 34 -0.85 8.64 -4.03
N LYS A 35 0.11 8.88 -4.93
CA LYS A 35 1.52 8.60 -4.60
C LYS A 35 1.95 9.61 -3.54
N SER A 36 1.67 9.31 -2.28
CA SER A 36 2.22 10.06 -1.15
C SER A 36 3.73 9.90 -1.14
N ILE A 37 4.43 10.89 -1.70
CA ILE A 37 5.89 10.98 -1.57
C ILE A 37 6.17 11.40 -0.13
N ILE A 38 6.71 10.49 0.67
CA ILE A 38 7.15 10.78 2.03
C ILE A 38 8.60 11.26 1.95
N ILE A 39 8.82 12.55 2.23
CA ILE A 39 10.16 13.11 2.32
C ILE A 39 10.65 12.92 3.76
N LEU A 40 11.72 12.14 3.92
CA LEU A 40 12.32 11.84 5.21
C LEU A 40 13.37 12.90 5.57
N ASN A 41 13.37 13.35 6.83
CA ASN A 41 14.49 14.10 7.39
C ASN A 41 15.68 13.17 7.71
N ASP A 42 16.84 13.74 8.05
CA ASP A 42 18.06 12.95 8.23
C ASP A 42 17.98 12.02 9.46
N GLU A 43 17.32 12.43 10.54
CA GLU A 43 17.09 11.58 11.71
C GLU A 43 16.23 10.35 11.34
N GLN A 44 15.17 10.55 10.55
CA GLN A 44 14.29 9.48 10.09
C GLN A 44 15.01 8.50 9.17
N LYS A 45 15.88 8.98 8.28
CA LYS A 45 16.71 8.13 7.42
C LYS A 45 17.64 7.24 8.27
N VAL A 46 18.29 7.83 9.27
CA VAL A 46 19.18 7.10 10.20
C VAL A 46 18.40 6.03 10.96
N LYS A 47 17.21 6.36 11.48
CA LYS A 47 16.34 5.40 12.19
C LYS A 47 15.92 4.22 11.31
N ILE A 48 15.56 4.49 10.05
CA ILE A 48 15.19 3.42 9.10
C ILE A 48 16.40 2.53 8.79
N ALA A 49 17.56 3.12 8.51
CA ALA A 49 18.78 2.36 8.27
C ALA A 49 19.18 1.47 9.46
N GLN A 50 18.98 1.98 10.69
CA GLN A 50 19.20 1.19 11.90
C GLN A 50 18.17 0.07 12.04
N ALA A 51 16.89 0.34 11.80
CA ALA A 51 15.84 -0.66 11.85
C ALA A 51 16.04 -1.80 10.82
N GLU A 52 16.52 -1.46 9.61
CA GLU A 52 16.89 -2.46 8.59
C GLU A 52 18.04 -3.35 9.07
N LYS A 53 19.05 -2.76 9.70
CA LYS A 53 20.16 -3.50 10.28
C LYS A 53 19.70 -4.41 11.41
N ASP A 54 18.85 -3.91 12.32
CA ASP A 54 18.32 -4.68 13.43
C ASP A 54 17.46 -5.86 12.92
N TYR A 55 16.67 -5.65 11.87
CA TYR A 55 15.93 -6.74 11.21
C TYR A 55 16.86 -7.83 10.65
N LEU A 56 17.92 -7.45 9.94
CA LEU A 56 18.90 -8.39 9.39
C LEU A 56 19.69 -9.13 10.48
N GLU A 57 19.92 -8.49 11.62
CA GLU A 57 20.58 -9.08 12.78
C GLU A 57 19.62 -9.92 13.67
N GLY A 58 18.35 -10.04 13.29
CA GLY A 58 17.34 -10.77 14.06
C GLY A 58 16.88 -10.05 15.33
N LYS A 59 17.20 -8.77 15.48
CA LYS A 59 16.83 -7.89 16.60
C LYS A 59 15.52 -7.17 16.31
N PHE A 60 14.47 -7.93 16.02
CA PHE A 60 13.14 -7.39 15.78
C PHE A 60 12.10 -8.17 16.58
N TYR A 61 11.01 -7.50 16.93
CA TYR A 61 9.86 -8.15 17.51
C TYR A 61 8.94 -8.64 16.40
N THR A 62 8.47 -9.88 16.51
CA THR A 62 7.38 -10.36 15.66
C THR A 62 6.07 -9.77 16.16
N THR A 63 5.04 -9.80 15.31
CA THR A 63 3.69 -9.41 15.73
C THR A 63 3.22 -10.21 16.94
N ASP A 64 3.51 -11.52 16.96
CA ASP A 64 3.09 -12.40 18.06
C ASP A 64 3.75 -11.96 19.37
N THR A 65 5.04 -11.65 19.34
CA THR A 65 5.77 -11.11 20.51
C THR A 65 5.23 -9.76 20.97
N LEU A 66 4.90 -8.87 20.03
CA LEU A 66 4.36 -7.55 20.34
C LEU A 66 2.97 -7.61 20.99
N PHE A 67 2.09 -8.51 20.53
CA PHE A 67 0.75 -8.62 21.10
C PHE A 67 0.74 -9.30 22.46
N ASP A 68 1.62 -10.27 22.70
CA ASP A 68 1.77 -10.91 24.01
C ASP A 68 2.28 -9.92 25.08
N GLU A 69 3.27 -9.08 24.74
CA GLU A 69 3.79 -8.05 25.66
C GLU A 69 2.80 -6.93 25.97
N ILE A 70 1.88 -6.61 25.05
CA ILE A 70 0.85 -5.58 25.25
C ILE A 70 -0.32 -6.12 26.08
N LEU A 71 -0.58 -7.43 26.07
CA LEU A 71 -1.68 -8.04 26.82
C LEU A 71 -1.30 -8.34 28.28
N ASP A 72 -0.01 -8.52 28.56
CA ASP A 72 0.54 -8.77 29.91
C ASP A 72 0.99 -7.49 30.66
N GLY A 73 0.81 -6.30 30.07
CA GLY A 73 1.11 -4.99 30.67
C GLY A 73 -0.11 -4.11 30.89
#